data_AF-A0A9D8TMM3-F1
#
_entry.id   AF-A0A9D8TMM3-F1
#
_cell.length_a   1.000
_cell.length_b   1.000
_cell.length_c   1.000
_cell.angle_alpha   90.00
_cell.angle_beta   90.00
_cell.angle_gamma   90.00
#
_symmetry.space_group_name_H-M   'P 1'
#
loop_
_entity.id
_entity.type
_entity.pdbx_description
1 polymer ?
#
loop_
_entity_poly.entity_id
_entity_poly.type
_entity_poly.pdbx_seq_one_letter_code
_entity_poly.pdbx_strand_id
1 'polypeptide(L)'
;MFDLNREAREIQSDKDIAWEIYKKSTTDMIGLYTLILCICVIFILPIWVNFDPLTQNVAERLLPPSWSDRGSLHHFLGTDEFGRDFLSRLLIGAQNTT
;
A
#
# COMPACT_ATOMS: atom_id res chain seq x y z
N MET A 1 -48.50 -3.55 15.82
CA MET A 1 -47.97 -2.90 14.60
C MET A 1 -46.53 -2.53 14.91
N PHE A 2 -45.56 -3.26 14.35
CA PHE A 2 -44.12 -3.03 14.56
C PHE A 2 -43.74 -1.67 13.95
N ASP A 3 -43.15 -0.77 14.74
CA ASP A 3 -42.80 0.59 14.30
C ASP A 3 -41.44 0.59 13.59
N LEU A 4 -41.46 0.16 12.33
CA LEU A 4 -40.28 0.08 11.45
C LEU A 4 -39.55 1.42 11.30
N ASN A 5 -40.20 2.54 11.61
CA ASN A 5 -39.66 3.89 11.48
C ASN A 5 -38.82 4.33 12.70
N ARG A 6 -38.88 3.55 13.80
CA ARG A 6 -38.06 3.76 15.00
C ARG A 6 -36.72 3.04 14.88
N GLU A 7 -36.74 1.78 14.44
CA GLU A 7 -35.51 0.99 14.19
C GLU A 7 -34.66 1.58 13.05
N ALA A 8 -35.30 2.06 11.97
CA ALA A 8 -34.58 2.72 10.88
C ALA A 8 -33.88 4.03 11.31
N ARG A 9 -34.41 4.73 12.31
CA ARG A 9 -33.79 5.93 12.91
C ARG A 9 -32.69 5.60 13.89
N GLU A 10 -32.82 4.52 14.67
CA GLU A 10 -31.75 4.02 15.57
C GLU A 10 -30.52 3.57 14.77
N ILE A 11 -30.70 2.82 13.69
CA ILE A 11 -29.59 2.32 12.85
C ILE A 11 -28.83 3.46 12.14
N GLN A 12 -29.54 4.52 11.76
CA GLN A 12 -28.94 5.72 11.15
C GLN A 12 -28.20 6.56 12.20
N SER A 13 -28.78 6.73 13.39
CA SER A 13 -28.28 7.60 14.45
C SER A 13 -26.97 7.12 15.08
N ASP A 14 -26.84 5.81 15.32
CA ASP A 14 -25.67 5.30 16.06
C ASP A 14 -24.37 5.39 15.26
N LYS A 15 -24.46 5.20 13.94
CA LYS A 15 -23.31 5.28 13.03
C LYS A 15 -22.82 6.71 12.85
N ASP A 16 -23.75 7.64 12.69
CA ASP A 16 -23.44 9.05 12.51
C ASP A 16 -22.77 9.62 13.79
N ILE A 17 -23.27 9.24 14.97
CA ILE A 17 -22.66 9.61 16.25
C ILE A 17 -21.26 9.02 16.41
N ALA A 18 -21.09 7.73 16.09
CA ALA A 18 -19.79 7.08 16.14
C ALA A 18 -18.76 7.76 15.20
N TRP A 19 -19.20 8.19 14.01
CA TRP A 19 -18.36 8.91 13.05
C TRP A 19 -17.95 10.30 13.53
N GLU A 20 -18.86 11.03 14.19
CA GLU A 20 -18.54 12.34 14.78
C GLU A 20 -17.56 12.23 15.96
N ILE A 21 -17.70 11.19 16.80
CA ILE A 21 -16.74 10.90 17.88
C ILE A 21 -15.36 10.55 17.30
N TYR A 22 -15.33 9.69 16.27
CA TYR A 22 -14.10 9.21 15.65
C TYR A 22 -13.29 10.32 14.96
N LYS A 23 -13.95 11.24 14.24
CA LYS A 23 -13.28 12.39 13.60
C LYS A 23 -12.66 13.38 14.58
N LYS A 24 -13.17 13.44 15.82
CA LYS A 24 -12.70 14.37 16.85
C LYS A 24 -11.35 13.96 17.44
N SER A 25 -11.01 12.67 17.38
CA SER A 25 -9.75 12.11 17.87
C SER A 25 -8.67 12.15 16.78
N THR A 26 -7.60 12.90 17.01
CA THR A 26 -6.46 12.96 16.07
C THR A 26 -5.72 11.63 15.95
N THR A 27 -5.59 10.87 17.04
CA THR A 27 -4.95 9.54 17.04
C THR A 27 -5.70 8.54 16.16
N ASP A 28 -7.02 8.53 16.24
CA ASP A 28 -7.89 7.65 15.46
C ASP A 28 -7.81 7.98 13.96
N MET A 29 -7.78 9.27 13.62
CA MET A 29 -7.57 9.75 12.25
C MET A 29 -6.20 9.36 11.69
N ILE A 30 -5.13 9.44 12.48
CA ILE A 30 -3.79 9.00 12.06
C ILE A 30 -3.81 7.50 11.72
N GLY A 31 -4.49 6.69 12.53
CA GLY A 31 -4.68 5.26 12.26
C GLY A 31 -5.43 5.03 10.95
N LEU A 32 -6.53 5.76 10.72
CA LEU A 32 -7.29 5.67 9.46
C LEU A 32 -6.43 6.04 8.25
N TYR A 33 -5.71 7.16 8.32
CA TYR A 33 -4.86 7.61 7.20
C TYR A 33 -3.72 6.63 6.93
N THR A 34 -3.11 6.07 7.97
CA THR A 34 -2.06 5.06 7.81
C THR A 34 -2.60 3.79 7.14
N LEU A 35 -3.79 3.33 7.54
CA LEU A 35 -4.45 2.19 6.92
C LEU A 35 -4.76 2.45 5.44
N ILE A 36 -5.34 3.60 5.13
CA ILE A 36 -5.62 4.01 3.74
C ILE A 36 -4.33 4.07 2.93
N LEU A 37 -3.26 4.64 3.48
CA LEU A 37 -1.96 4.70 2.83
C LEU A 37 -1.43 3.30 2.50
N CYS A 38 -1.47 2.37 3.44
CA CYS A 38 -1.07 0.98 3.22
C CYS A 38 -1.88 0.32 2.09
N ILE A 39 -3.20 0.52 2.09
CA ILE A 39 -4.10 0.00 1.05
C ILE A 39 -3.72 0.60 -0.31
N CYS A 40 -3.54 1.92 -0.39
CA CYS A 40 -3.10 2.59 -1.62
C CYS A 40 -1.77 2.03 -2.13
N VAL A 41 -0.79 1.84 -1.25
CA VAL A 41 0.51 1.26 -1.61
C VAL A 41 0.34 -0.14 -2.20
N ILE A 42 -0.49 -1.01 -1.59
CA ILE A 42 -0.76 -2.36 -2.09
C ILE A 42 -1.42 -2.35 -3.47
N PHE A 43 -2.34 -1.43 -3.75
CA PHE A 43 -3.02 -1.36 -5.05
C PHE A 43 -2.16 -0.69 -6.14
N ILE A 44 -1.31 0.26 -5.76
CA ILE A 44 -0.48 1.02 -6.70
C ILE A 44 0.79 0.25 -7.08
N LEU A 45 1.41 -0.47 -6.13
CA LEU A 45 2.62 -1.28 -6.36
C LEU A 45 2.51 -2.25 -7.55
N PRO A 46 1.47 -3.09 -7.71
CA PRO A 46 1.38 -4.04 -8.82
C PRO A 46 1.11 -3.35 -10.17
N ILE A 47 0.58 -2.13 -10.18
CA ILE A 47 0.38 -1.36 -11.41
C ILE A 47 1.73 -0.77 -11.89
N TRP A 48 2.61 -0.40 -10.95
CA TRP A 48 3.93 0.15 -11.24
C TRP A 48 5.00 -0.93 -11.46
N VAL A 49 4.92 -2.04 -10.74
CA VAL A 49 5.85 -3.17 -10.86
C VAL A 49 5.34 -4.12 -11.95
N ASN A 50 5.52 -3.70 -13.21
CA ASN A 50 5.47 -4.60 -14.38
C ASN A 50 6.88 -5.06 -14.77
N PHE A 51 7.77 -5.20 -13.79
CA PHE A 51 9.12 -5.70 -14.03
C PHE A 51 9.12 -7.21 -13.96
N ASP A 52 9.54 -7.85 -15.05
CA ASP A 52 9.79 -9.27 -15.09
C ASP A 52 10.94 -9.59 -14.10
N PRO A 53 10.65 -10.27 -12.99
CA PRO A 53 11.64 -10.56 -11.94
C PRO A 53 12.81 -11.43 -12.40
N LEU A 54 12.70 -12.01 -13.61
CA LEU A 54 13.68 -12.93 -14.17
C LEU A 54 14.56 -12.27 -15.24
N THR A 55 14.27 -11.04 -15.69
CA THR A 55 15.15 -10.36 -16.64
C THR A 55 16.48 -10.01 -15.97
N GLN A 56 17.55 -10.68 -16.41
CA GLN A 56 18.91 -10.44 -15.92
C GLN A 56 19.59 -9.39 -16.80
N ASN A 57 19.72 -8.16 -16.31
CA ASN A 57 20.49 -7.13 -16.99
C ASN A 57 21.86 -6.94 -16.33
N VAL A 58 22.89 -7.56 -16.91
CA VAL A 58 24.28 -7.48 -16.39
C VAL A 58 24.84 -6.06 -16.39
N ALA A 59 24.36 -5.21 -17.30
CA ALA A 59 24.79 -3.81 -17.39
C ALA A 59 24.30 -2.96 -16.20
N GLU A 60 23.21 -3.37 -15.57
CA GLU A 60 22.51 -2.62 -14.51
C GLU A 60 22.70 -3.27 -13.14
N ARG A 61 23.85 -3.92 -12.89
CA ARG A 61 24.18 -4.53 -11.60
C ARG A 61 24.56 -3.49 -10.55
N LEU A 62 24.19 -3.77 -9.30
CA LEU A 62 24.55 -2.95 -8.14
C LEU A 62 24.13 -1.48 -8.28
N LEU A 63 22.99 -1.23 -8.93
CA LEU A 63 22.44 0.11 -8.99
C LEU A 63 21.97 0.52 -7.59
N PRO A 64 22.34 1.73 -7.14
CA PRO A 64 21.84 2.24 -5.88
C PRO A 64 20.34 2.54 -5.99
N PRO A 65 19.64 2.69 -4.85
CA PRO A 65 18.23 3.01 -4.85
C PRO A 65 17.95 4.36 -5.52
N SER A 66 16.71 4.58 -5.95
CA SER A 66 16.33 5.72 -6.79
C SER A 66 16.56 7.10 -6.16
N TRP A 67 16.74 7.17 -4.84
CA TRP A 67 17.06 8.39 -4.10
C TRP A 67 18.57 8.70 -4.02
N SER A 68 19.42 7.91 -4.69
CA SER A 68 20.85 8.16 -4.82
C SER A 68 21.18 8.88 -6.14
N ASP A 69 22.29 9.61 -6.19
CA ASP A 69 22.73 10.37 -7.39
C ASP A 69 22.90 9.51 -8.66
N ARG A 70 23.13 8.20 -8.52
CA ARG A 70 23.20 7.24 -9.63
C ARG A 70 22.02 6.27 -9.67
N GLY A 71 20.98 6.55 -8.91
CA GLY A 71 19.77 5.74 -8.84
C GLY A 71 18.86 5.96 -10.04
N SER A 72 18.06 4.95 -10.36
CA SER A 72 17.07 5.03 -11.44
C SER A 72 15.67 4.78 -10.87
N LEU A 73 14.67 5.54 -11.31
CA LEU A 73 13.26 5.27 -10.99
C LEU A 73 12.77 3.94 -11.58
N HIS A 74 13.52 3.39 -12.56
CA HIS A 74 13.29 2.06 -13.11
C HIS A 74 13.56 0.97 -12.08
N HIS A 75 14.53 1.20 -11.18
CA HIS A 75 14.89 0.30 -10.09
C HIS A 75 14.73 1.04 -8.76
N PHE A 76 13.50 1.13 -8.28
CA PHE A 76 13.16 1.97 -7.13
C PHE A 76 14.03 1.67 -5.88
N LEU A 77 14.20 0.39 -5.55
CA LEU A 77 15.09 -0.06 -4.47
C LEU A 77 16.51 -0.40 -4.93
N GLY A 78 16.82 -0.24 -6.22
CA GLY A 78 18.08 -0.66 -6.82
C GLY A 78 18.06 -2.13 -7.30
N THR A 79 19.25 -2.61 -7.68
CA THR A 79 19.43 -3.94 -8.27
C THR A 79 20.44 -4.80 -7.53
N ASP A 80 20.25 -6.11 -7.63
CA ASP A 80 21.13 -7.13 -7.05
C ASP A 80 22.45 -7.33 -7.86
N GLU A 81 23.34 -8.21 -7.39
CA GLU A 81 24.60 -8.61 -8.05
C GLU A 81 24.39 -9.20 -9.46
N PHE A 82 23.16 -9.63 -9.77
CA PHE A 82 22.75 -10.13 -11.08
C PHE A 82 21.97 -9.11 -11.93
N GLY A 83 21.75 -7.89 -11.43
CA GLY A 83 21.02 -6.83 -12.13
C GLY A 83 19.51 -7.06 -12.13
N ARG A 84 19.01 -7.76 -11.11
CA ARG A 84 17.58 -8.01 -10.91
C ARG A 84 17.01 -6.94 -9.99
N ASP A 85 15.80 -6.49 -10.28
CA ASP A 85 15.09 -5.50 -9.48
C ASP A 85 14.79 -6.03 -8.07
N PHE A 86 15.28 -5.33 -7.04
CA PHE A 86 15.16 -5.77 -5.65
C PHE A 86 13.72 -5.71 -5.13
N LEU A 87 12.96 -4.69 -5.55
CA LEU A 87 11.56 -4.48 -5.16
C LEU A 87 10.66 -5.60 -5.69
N SER A 88 10.83 -5.96 -6.96
CA SER A 88 10.07 -7.03 -7.62
C SER A 88 10.24 -8.37 -6.91
N ARG A 89 11.46 -8.69 -6.45
CA ARG A 89 11.75 -9.92 -5.69
C ARG A 89 11.10 -9.94 -4.32
N LEU A 90 11.06 -8.80 -3.62
CA LEU A 90 10.35 -8.69 -2.34
C LEU A 90 8.85 -8.92 -2.53
N LEU A 91 8.25 -8.35 -3.57
CA LEU A 91 6.83 -8.52 -3.87
C LEU A 91 6.48 -9.97 -4.19
N ILE A 92 7.29 -10.66 -4.99
CA ILE A 92 7.09 -12.09 -5.30
C ILE A 92 7.31 -12.97 -4.06
N GLY A 93 8.32 -12.66 -3.25
CA GLY A 93 8.54 -13.35 -1.98
C GLY A 93 7.35 -13.19 -1.03
N ALA A 94 6.79 -11.98 -0.95
CA ALA A 94 5.60 -11.70 -0.16
C ALA A 94 4.35 -12.44 -0.69
N GLN A 95 4.19 -12.55 -2.00
CA GLN A 95 3.10 -13.31 -2.63
C GLN A 95 3.20 -14.81 -2.33
N ASN A 96 4.41 -15.37 -2.34
CA ASN A 96 4.64 -16.81 -2.15
C ASN A 96 4.56 -17.26 -0.69
N THR A 97 4.36 -16.35 0.27
CA THR A 97 4.25 -16.65 1.71
C THR A 97 2.79 -16.87 2.15
N THR A 98 1.99 -17.54 1.31
CA THR A 98 0.67 -18.09 1.71
C THR A 98 0.84 -19.53 2.17
#